data_AF-A0A7W0XQX4-F1
#
_entry.id   AF-A0A7W0XQX4-F1
#
_cell.length_a   1.000
_cell.length_b   1.000
_cell.length_c   1.000
_cell.angle_alpha   90.00
_cell.angle_beta   90.00
_cell.angle_gamma   90.00
#
_symmetry.space_group_name_H-M   'P 1'
#
loop_
_entity.id
_entity.type
_entity.pdbx_description
1 polymer ?
#
loop_
_entity_poly.entity_id
_entity_poly.type
_entity_poly.pdbx_seq_one_letter_code
_entity_poly.pdbx_strand_id
1 'polypeptide(L)'
;MIRVAEVAAAKPPLAGRVDLKVENVENTVQAQINSLNNIIRAKPHAILIDAGSDTALNPTVKKACDAGIVVVSFDQVITEECAYALESDWDRIPAVLAEWMAKQLDGKGKVFVDRGLAGAPISARLQKGYEDVLAKYPDIEVIGYYNG
;
A
#
# COMPACT_ATOMS: atom_id res chain seq x y z
N MET A 1 0.75 6.86 8.05
CA MET A 1 1.99 6.06 8.16
C MET A 1 3.22 6.86 8.59
N ILE A 2 3.46 8.06 8.03
CA ILE A 2 4.62 8.92 8.38
C ILE A 2 4.84 9.07 9.90
N ARG A 3 3.81 9.45 10.65
CA ARG A 3 3.91 9.64 12.10
C ARG A 3 4.38 8.38 12.85
N VAL A 4 3.97 7.20 12.41
CA VAL A 4 4.38 5.93 13.03
C VAL A 4 5.86 5.69 12.78
N ALA A 5 6.34 5.92 11.55
CA ALA A 5 7.75 5.79 11.20
C ALA A 5 8.64 6.77 12.00
N GLU A 6 8.22 8.04 12.11
CA GLU A 6 8.93 9.05 12.91
C GLU A 6 9.03 8.63 14.37
N VAL A 7 7.92 8.20 14.97
CA VAL A 7 7.89 7.76 16.38
C VAL A 7 8.75 6.51 16.57
N ALA A 8 8.71 5.56 15.64
CA ALA A 8 9.53 4.35 15.70
C ALA A 8 11.02 4.69 15.64
N ALA A 9 11.43 5.56 14.71
CA ALA A 9 12.83 5.97 14.56
C ALA A 9 13.34 6.79 15.77
N ALA A 10 12.47 7.57 16.40
CA ALA A 10 12.82 8.41 17.54
C ALA A 10 12.84 7.68 18.89
N LYS A 11 12.38 6.42 18.97
CA LYS A 11 12.27 5.67 20.23
C LYS A 11 13.23 4.47 20.28
N PRO A 12 13.65 4.02 21.49
CA PRO A 12 14.36 2.76 21.63
C PRO A 12 13.56 1.60 21.02
N PRO A 13 14.21 0.63 20.34
CA PRO A 13 15.66 0.46 20.25
C PRO A 13 16.31 1.18 19.04
N LEU A 14 15.59 2.02 18.29
CA LEU A 14 16.05 2.62 17.03
C LEU A 14 16.61 4.04 17.19
N ALA A 15 16.25 4.75 18.25
CA ALA A 15 16.74 6.09 18.54
C ALA A 15 18.27 6.18 18.46
N GLY A 16 18.78 7.10 17.64
CA GLY A 16 20.22 7.30 17.41
C GLY A 16 20.89 6.26 16.51
N ARG A 17 20.15 5.26 16.01
CA ARG A 17 20.65 4.21 15.09
C ARG A 17 20.11 4.36 13.67
N VAL A 18 19.02 5.08 13.50
CA VAL A 18 18.36 5.32 12.20
C VAL A 18 18.27 6.83 11.96
N ASP A 19 18.85 7.29 10.85
CA ASP A 19 18.57 8.61 10.28
C ASP A 19 17.42 8.45 9.28
N LEU A 20 16.21 8.84 9.67
CA LEU A 20 15.02 8.70 8.86
C LEU A 20 14.80 9.96 8.00
N LYS A 21 14.71 9.75 6.68
CA LYS A 21 14.24 10.76 5.72
C LYS A 21 12.97 10.29 5.07
N VAL A 22 11.95 11.14 5.08
CA VAL A 22 10.64 10.84 4.49
C VAL A 22 10.46 11.72 3.27
N GLU A 23 10.20 11.08 2.14
CA GLU A 23 9.87 11.75 0.88
C GLU A 23 8.41 11.47 0.55
N ASN A 24 7.59 12.53 0.58
CA ASN A 24 6.21 12.45 0.10
C ASN A 24 6.16 12.96 -1.33
N VAL A 25 5.66 12.12 -2.24
CA VAL A 25 5.62 12.42 -3.68
C VAL A 25 4.18 12.62 -4.13
N GLU A 26 4.01 13.33 -5.24
CA GLU A 26 2.72 13.39 -5.92
C GLU A 26 2.22 11.98 -6.25
N ASN A 27 0.90 11.82 -6.33
CA ASN A 27 0.24 10.53 -6.54
C ASN A 27 0.34 10.02 -7.99
N THR A 28 1.56 10.03 -8.55
CA THR A 28 1.86 9.53 -9.88
C THR A 28 3.11 8.65 -9.85
N VAL A 29 3.08 7.56 -10.62
CA VAL A 29 4.22 6.65 -10.78
C VAL A 29 5.47 7.40 -11.24
N GLN A 30 5.31 8.38 -12.15
CA GLN A 30 6.43 9.15 -12.67
C GLN A 30 7.11 10.02 -11.61
N ALA A 31 6.34 10.67 -10.74
CA ALA A 31 6.89 11.45 -9.63
C ALA A 31 7.67 10.54 -8.65
N GLN A 32 7.13 9.36 -8.36
CA GLN A 32 7.80 8.39 -7.50
C GLN A 32 9.11 7.87 -8.12
N ILE A 33 9.14 7.58 -9.43
CA ILE A 33 10.36 7.23 -10.16
C ILE A 33 11.42 8.34 -10.05
N ASN A 34 11.03 9.60 -10.23
CA ASN A 34 11.95 10.73 -10.14
C ASN A 34 12.53 10.87 -8.72
N SER A 35 11.69 10.74 -7.70
CA SER A 35 12.12 10.77 -6.30
C SER A 35 13.06 9.61 -5.96
N LEU A 36 12.73 8.37 -6.36
CA LEU A 36 13.59 7.21 -6.16
C LEU A 36 14.98 7.40 -6.79
N ASN A 37 15.04 7.93 -8.02
CA ASN A 37 16.33 8.22 -8.65
C ASN A 37 17.15 9.25 -7.84
N ASN A 38 16.51 10.21 -7.17
CA ASN A 38 17.19 11.17 -6.29
C ASN A 38 17.68 10.49 -5.01
N ILE A 39 16.83 9.67 -4.37
CA ILE A 39 17.15 8.91 -3.17
C ILE A 39 18.33 7.96 -3.42
N ILE A 40 18.32 7.23 -4.54
CA ILE A 40 19.41 6.31 -4.93
C ILE A 40 20.75 7.06 -5.02
N ARG A 41 20.78 8.29 -5.55
CA ARG A 41 22.00 9.11 -5.62
C ARG A 41 22.54 9.51 -4.25
N ALA A 42 21.67 9.64 -3.25
CA ALA A 42 22.06 9.89 -1.86
C ALA A 42 22.66 8.64 -1.17
N LYS A 43 22.57 7.46 -1.81
CA LYS A 43 23.13 6.18 -1.34
C LYS A 43 22.75 5.83 0.11
N PRO A 44 21.46 5.83 0.48
CA PRO A 44 21.03 5.35 1.79
C PRO A 44 21.33 3.86 1.96
N HIS A 45 21.37 3.38 3.20
CA HIS A 45 21.50 1.96 3.49
C HIS A 45 20.26 1.16 3.09
N ALA A 46 19.08 1.78 3.18
CA ALA A 46 17.82 1.15 2.82
C ALA A 46 16.80 2.17 2.29
N ILE A 47 15.85 1.68 1.48
CA ILE A 47 14.67 2.40 1.01
C ILE A 47 13.43 1.60 1.43
N LEU A 48 12.51 2.28 2.12
CA LEU A 48 11.15 1.79 2.35
C LEU A 48 10.24 2.45 1.32
N ILE A 49 9.49 1.65 0.57
CA ILE A 49 8.63 2.13 -0.52
C ILE A 49 7.20 1.64 -0.38
N ASP A 50 6.27 2.58 -0.36
CA ASP A 50 4.84 2.33 -0.57
C ASP A 50 4.55 2.56 -2.06
N ALA A 51 4.39 1.49 -2.82
CA ALA A 51 4.47 1.52 -4.28
C ALA A 51 3.18 2.02 -4.94
N GLY A 52 3.30 3.05 -5.79
CA GLY A 52 2.19 3.49 -6.65
C GLY A 52 1.86 2.53 -7.81
N SER A 53 2.74 1.55 -8.07
CA SER A 53 2.55 0.47 -9.05
C SER A 53 3.46 -0.70 -8.71
N ASP A 54 2.94 -1.91 -8.90
CA ASP A 54 3.64 -3.17 -8.64
C ASP A 54 4.81 -3.44 -9.59
N THR A 55 4.73 -2.94 -10.82
CA THR A 55 5.63 -3.31 -11.92
C THR A 55 6.35 -2.13 -12.54
N ALA A 56 5.72 -0.94 -12.59
CA ALA A 56 6.31 0.23 -13.25
C ALA A 56 7.55 0.78 -12.52
N LEU A 57 7.70 0.45 -11.23
CA LEU A 57 8.84 0.88 -10.41
C LEU A 57 10.04 -0.08 -10.51
N ASN A 58 9.83 -1.31 -11.00
CA ASN A 58 10.84 -2.38 -11.01
C ASN A 58 12.19 -1.95 -11.63
N PRO A 59 12.24 -1.26 -12.79
CA PRO A 59 13.53 -0.83 -13.34
C PRO A 59 14.29 0.14 -12.43
N THR A 60 13.58 0.97 -11.67
CA THR A 60 14.20 1.92 -10.73
C THR A 60 14.61 1.23 -9.43
N VAL A 61 13.80 0.29 -8.95
CA VAL A 61 14.12 -0.52 -7.76
C VAL A 61 15.32 -1.43 -8.03
N LYS A 62 15.38 -2.07 -9.19
CA LYS A 62 16.54 -2.84 -9.61
C LYS A 62 17.82 -2.00 -9.57
N LYS A 63 17.79 -0.74 -10.03
CA LYS A 63 18.96 0.17 -9.91
C LYS A 63 19.36 0.42 -8.46
N ALA A 64 18.42 0.50 -7.53
CA ALA A 64 18.72 0.67 -6.10
C ALA A 64 19.40 -0.58 -5.54
N CYS A 65 18.85 -1.77 -5.82
CA CYS A 65 19.43 -3.05 -5.42
C CYS A 65 20.85 -3.24 -6.02
N ASP A 66 21.01 -2.97 -7.31
CA ASP A 66 22.30 -3.07 -8.01
C ASP A 66 23.34 -2.07 -7.43
N ALA A 67 22.89 -0.97 -6.79
CA ALA A 67 23.73 -0.03 -6.06
C ALA A 67 24.03 -0.46 -4.61
N GLY A 68 23.59 -1.65 -4.18
CA GLY A 68 23.80 -2.19 -2.84
C GLY A 68 22.83 -1.65 -1.78
N ILE A 69 21.74 -0.99 -2.19
CA ILE A 69 20.72 -0.45 -1.29
C ILE A 69 19.69 -1.53 -1.00
N VAL A 70 19.39 -1.77 0.28
CA VAL A 70 18.29 -2.68 0.67
C VAL A 70 16.95 -2.02 0.33
N VAL A 71 16.10 -2.70 -0.43
CA VAL A 71 14.75 -2.18 -0.74
C VAL A 71 13.70 -3.05 -0.07
N VAL A 72 12.77 -2.41 0.65
CA VAL A 72 11.58 -3.04 1.22
C VAL A 72 10.36 -2.30 0.71
N SER A 73 9.55 -2.98 -0.10
CA SER A 73 8.21 -2.52 -0.43
C SER A 73 7.22 -2.92 0.66
N PHE A 74 6.33 -2.01 1.04
CA PHE A 74 5.38 -2.23 2.11
C PHE A 74 4.00 -1.67 1.76
N ASP A 75 2.95 -2.25 2.36
CA ASP A 75 1.53 -1.91 2.10
C ASP A 75 1.10 -2.25 0.66
N GLN A 76 1.65 -1.52 -0.31
CA GLN A 76 1.62 -1.78 -1.74
C GLN A 76 2.99 -2.33 -2.17
N VAL A 77 3.02 -3.58 -2.62
CA VAL A 77 4.27 -4.27 -2.92
C VAL A 77 4.59 -4.26 -4.40
N ILE A 78 5.89 -4.29 -4.71
CA ILE A 78 6.41 -4.43 -6.07
C ILE A 78 6.72 -5.90 -6.39
N THR A 79 6.85 -6.22 -7.67
CA THR A 79 7.16 -7.60 -8.12
C THR A 79 8.64 -7.86 -8.39
N GLU A 80 9.51 -6.84 -8.27
CA GLU A 80 10.96 -7.02 -8.46
C GLU A 80 11.55 -7.89 -7.34
N GLU A 81 12.15 -9.02 -7.70
CA GLU A 81 12.60 -10.06 -6.77
C GLU A 81 13.68 -9.60 -5.79
N CYS A 82 14.45 -8.56 -6.13
CA CYS A 82 15.50 -8.03 -5.26
C CYS A 82 14.96 -7.28 -4.03
N ALA A 83 13.69 -6.85 -4.06
CA ALA A 83 13.07 -6.14 -2.96
C ALA A 83 12.32 -7.11 -2.04
N TYR A 84 12.41 -6.84 -0.73
CA TYR A 84 11.53 -7.49 0.22
C TYR A 84 10.11 -6.94 0.08
N ALA A 85 9.11 -7.80 0.18
CA ALA A 85 7.69 -7.43 0.17
C ALA A 85 7.09 -7.65 1.57
N LEU A 86 6.54 -6.59 2.15
CA LEU A 86 5.86 -6.61 3.45
C LEU A 86 4.44 -6.05 3.30
N GLU A 87 3.49 -6.92 3.00
CA GLU A 87 2.08 -6.56 2.92
C GLU A 87 1.24 -7.25 4.00
N SER A 88 0.03 -6.73 4.22
CA SER A 88 -0.97 -7.41 5.03
C SER A 88 -1.61 -8.56 4.25
N ASP A 89 -2.33 -9.44 4.94
CA ASP A 89 -3.21 -10.41 4.30
C ASP A 89 -4.45 -9.68 3.73
N TRP A 90 -4.27 -9.16 2.52
CA TRP A 90 -5.30 -8.42 1.79
C TRP A 90 -6.42 -9.29 1.24
N ASP A 91 -6.30 -10.62 1.31
CA ASP A 91 -7.39 -11.54 0.98
C ASP A 91 -8.37 -11.66 2.17
N ARG A 92 -7.86 -11.54 3.39
CA ARG A 92 -8.68 -11.66 4.62
C ARG A 92 -9.28 -10.34 5.10
N ILE A 93 -8.51 -9.26 5.09
CA ILE A 93 -8.94 -7.96 5.63
C ILE A 93 -10.27 -7.46 5.05
N PRO A 94 -10.47 -7.35 3.72
CA PRO A 94 -11.71 -6.83 3.16
C PRO A 94 -12.91 -7.72 3.54
N ALA A 95 -12.71 -9.04 3.60
CA ALA A 95 -13.77 -9.95 4.01
C ALA A 95 -14.23 -9.69 5.46
N VAL A 96 -13.28 -9.56 6.40
CA VAL A 96 -13.59 -9.29 7.82
C VAL A 96 -14.34 -7.96 7.97
N LEU A 97 -13.92 -6.93 7.24
CA LEU A 97 -14.55 -5.61 7.29
C LEU A 97 -15.96 -5.63 6.69
N ALA A 98 -16.13 -6.28 5.54
CA ALA A 98 -17.42 -6.45 4.88
C ALA A 98 -18.41 -7.25 5.74
N GLU A 99 -17.96 -8.34 6.36
CA GLU A 99 -18.79 -9.17 7.24
C GLU A 99 -19.22 -8.41 8.49
N TRP A 100 -18.30 -7.63 9.08
CA TRP A 100 -18.64 -6.76 10.20
C TRP A 100 -19.69 -5.71 9.81
N MET A 101 -19.53 -5.06 8.66
CA MET A 101 -20.48 -4.07 8.16
C MET A 101 -21.86 -4.71 7.90
N ALA A 102 -21.90 -5.85 7.21
CA ALA A 102 -23.14 -6.57 6.94
C ALA A 102 -23.87 -6.93 8.24
N LYS A 103 -23.13 -7.32 9.29
CA LYS A 103 -23.67 -7.55 10.62
C LYS A 103 -24.22 -6.28 11.28
N GLN A 104 -23.54 -5.14 11.16
CA GLN A 104 -24.03 -3.86 11.72
C GLN A 104 -25.29 -3.37 11.01
N LEU A 105 -25.47 -3.75 9.74
CA LEU A 105 -26.64 -3.44 8.93
C LEU A 105 -27.78 -4.46 9.09
N ASP A 106 -27.65 -5.43 9.99
CA ASP A 106 -28.58 -6.56 10.13
C ASP A 106 -28.86 -7.27 8.79
N GLY A 107 -27.84 -7.32 7.92
CA GLY A 107 -27.90 -7.91 6.59
C GLY A 107 -28.66 -7.11 5.54
N LYS A 108 -29.05 -5.84 5.79
CA LYS A 108 -29.90 -5.05 4.89
C LYS A 108 -29.46 -3.59 4.76
N GLY A 109 -29.57 -3.02 3.57
CA GLY A 109 -29.40 -1.58 3.38
C GLY A 109 -28.74 -1.20 2.07
N LYS A 110 -28.20 0.01 2.03
CA LYS A 110 -27.55 0.57 0.83
C LYS A 110 -26.13 0.99 1.19
N VAL A 111 -25.17 0.60 0.35
CA VAL A 111 -23.75 0.90 0.56
C VAL A 111 -23.14 1.49 -0.70
N PHE A 112 -22.13 2.34 -0.51
CA PHE A 112 -21.20 2.74 -1.56
C PHE A 112 -19.91 1.96 -1.39
N VAL A 113 -19.31 1.53 -2.51
CA VAL A 113 -17.99 0.89 -2.51
C VAL A 113 -16.96 1.89 -3.01
N ASP A 114 -16.03 2.28 -2.15
CA ASP A 114 -14.83 3.01 -2.56
C ASP A 114 -13.81 2.01 -3.11
N ARG A 115 -13.45 2.17 -4.38
CA ARG A 115 -12.49 1.32 -5.08
C ARG A 115 -11.04 1.76 -4.87
N GLY A 116 -10.83 2.87 -4.15
CA GLY A 116 -9.53 3.47 -3.94
C GLY A 116 -8.88 3.95 -5.24
N LEU A 117 -7.55 4.13 -5.15
CA LEU A 117 -6.76 4.70 -6.22
C LEU A 117 -6.66 3.74 -7.41
N ALA A 118 -7.04 4.22 -8.59
CA ALA A 118 -6.93 3.45 -9.81
C ALA A 118 -5.47 3.12 -10.15
N GLY A 119 -5.18 1.84 -10.38
CA GLY A 119 -3.85 1.35 -10.71
C GLY A 119 -2.98 0.99 -9.50
N ALA A 120 -3.41 1.30 -8.27
CA ALA A 120 -2.70 0.83 -7.08
C ALA A 120 -2.87 -0.70 -6.93
N PRO A 121 -1.79 -1.45 -6.59
CA PRO A 121 -1.81 -2.92 -6.55
C PRO A 121 -2.91 -3.54 -5.69
N ILE A 122 -3.24 -2.91 -4.56
CA ILE A 122 -4.23 -3.43 -3.60
C ILE A 122 -5.68 -3.17 -4.02
N SER A 123 -5.95 -2.11 -4.79
CA SER A 123 -7.31 -1.56 -4.96
C SER A 123 -8.28 -2.60 -5.52
N ALA A 124 -7.85 -3.34 -6.54
CA ALA A 124 -8.64 -4.41 -7.14
C ALA A 124 -8.86 -5.60 -6.18
N ARG A 125 -7.88 -5.93 -5.34
CA ARG A 125 -7.99 -7.01 -4.34
C ARG A 125 -9.01 -6.66 -3.26
N LEU A 126 -8.95 -5.43 -2.74
CA LEU A 126 -9.91 -4.95 -1.75
C LEU A 126 -11.33 -4.93 -2.31
N GLN A 127 -11.53 -4.32 -3.49
CA GLN A 127 -12.84 -4.26 -4.13
C GLN A 127 -13.44 -5.66 -4.26
N LYS A 128 -12.66 -6.60 -4.81
CA LYS A 128 -13.10 -7.99 -4.96
C LYS A 128 -13.47 -8.62 -3.61
N GLY A 129 -12.63 -8.44 -2.58
CA GLY A 129 -12.89 -9.00 -1.25
C GLY A 129 -14.17 -8.46 -0.60
N TYR A 130 -14.48 -7.17 -0.79
CA TYR A 130 -15.74 -6.58 -0.36
C TYR A 130 -16.93 -7.17 -1.12
N GLU A 131 -16.86 -7.18 -2.45
CA GLU A 131 -17.94 -7.66 -3.32
C GLU A 131 -18.26 -9.15 -3.10
N ASP A 132 -17.24 -9.99 -2.92
CA ASP A 132 -17.40 -11.43 -2.66
C ASP A 132 -18.17 -11.71 -1.35
N VAL A 133 -18.04 -10.84 -0.34
CA VAL A 133 -18.83 -10.93 0.89
C VAL A 133 -20.24 -10.38 0.68
N LEU A 134 -20.37 -9.20 0.07
CA LEU A 134 -21.67 -8.56 -0.17
C LEU A 134 -22.59 -9.43 -1.03
N ALA A 135 -22.05 -10.22 -1.95
CA ALA A 135 -22.81 -11.20 -2.73
C ALA A 135 -23.56 -12.25 -1.87
N LYS A 136 -23.16 -12.44 -0.60
CA LYS A 136 -23.83 -13.34 0.36
C LYS A 136 -25.00 -12.67 1.10
N TYR A 137 -25.17 -11.35 0.96
CA TYR A 137 -26.19 -10.53 1.62
C TYR A 137 -27.06 -9.81 0.57
N PRO A 138 -28.04 -10.49 -0.04
CA PRO A 138 -28.80 -9.94 -1.18
C PRO A 138 -29.66 -8.72 -0.83
N ASP A 139 -29.95 -8.49 0.45
CA ASP A 139 -30.69 -7.32 0.92
C ASP A 139 -29.76 -6.09 1.16
N ILE A 140 -28.44 -6.24 0.96
CA ILE A 140 -27.50 -5.12 0.90
C ILE A 140 -27.25 -4.76 -0.57
N GLU A 141 -27.69 -3.57 -0.95
CA GLU A 141 -27.56 -3.04 -2.30
C GLU A 141 -26.32 -2.14 -2.42
N VAL A 142 -25.41 -2.46 -3.35
CA VAL A 142 -24.35 -1.52 -3.76
C VAL A 142 -24.95 -0.48 -4.69
N ILE A 143 -25.12 0.75 -4.20
CA ILE A 143 -25.81 1.83 -4.93
C ILE A 143 -24.87 2.74 -5.72
N GLY A 144 -23.57 2.51 -5.64
CA GLY A 144 -22.59 3.23 -6.45
C GLY A 144 -21.15 2.89 -6.09
N TYR A 145 -20.27 3.34 -6.97
CA TYR A 145 -18.83 3.22 -6.82
C TYR A 145 -18.18 4.59 -6.78
N TYR A 146 -17.24 4.76 -5.87
CA TYR A 146 -16.36 5.91 -5.79
C TYR A 146 -14.93 5.48 -6.09
N ASN A 147 -14.14 6.41 -6.64
CA ASN A 147 -12.70 6.23 -6.79
C ASN A 147 -12.03 7.32 -5.95
N GLY A 148 -11.47 6.94 -4.81
CA GLY A 148 -10.63 7.80 -3.98
C GLY A 148 -9.26 8.07 -4.57
#